data_AF-A0A968U271-F1
#
_entry.id   AF-A0A968U271-F1
#
_cell.length_a   1.000
_cell.length_b   1.000
_cell.length_c   1.000
_cell.angle_alpha   90.00
_cell.angle_beta   90.00
_cell.angle_gamma   90.00
#
_symmetry.space_group_name_H-M   'P 1'
#
loop_
_entity.id
_entity.type
_entity.pdbx_description
1 polymer ?
#
loop_
_entity_poly.entity_id
_entity_poly.type
_entity_poly.pdbx_seq_one_letter_code
_entity_poly.pdbx_strand_id
1 'polypeptide(L)'
;MSHQVTQPEGIGMDMPLVFTVGAVGSILIFSVIVATHAWFSYQLELERENKSLGQVNRALVDARGKQQLTINRYAWVDKEKGVTAIPIDRAMELVVQEKR
;
A
#
# COMPACT_ATOMS: atom_id res chain seq x y z
N MET A 1 6.38 21.18 -75.19
CA MET A 1 5.94 20.43 -74.01
C MET A 1 6.29 21.24 -72.77
N SER A 2 5.37 22.09 -72.33
CA SER A 2 5.53 22.95 -71.15
C SER A 2 5.01 22.20 -69.91
N HIS A 3 5.93 21.64 -69.12
CA HIS A 3 5.60 21.12 -67.79
C HIS A 3 5.32 22.30 -66.85
N GLN A 4 4.05 22.56 -66.56
CA GLN A 4 3.67 23.38 -65.42
C GLN A 4 3.92 22.56 -64.16
N VAL A 5 4.91 22.99 -63.36
CA VAL A 5 5.14 22.48 -62.01
C VAL A 5 4.06 23.09 -61.12
N THR A 6 3.07 22.29 -60.74
CA THR A 6 2.12 22.62 -59.69
C THR A 6 2.88 22.75 -58.37
N GLN A 7 3.00 23.98 -57.91
CA GLN A 7 3.59 24.34 -56.62
C GLN A 7 2.68 23.78 -55.52
N PRO A 8 3.18 23.01 -54.54
CA PRO A 8 2.34 22.50 -53.46
C PRO A 8 1.87 23.68 -52.62
N GLU A 9 0.56 23.87 -52.55
CA GLU A 9 -0.05 24.87 -51.67
C GLU A 9 0.23 24.42 -50.23
N GLY A 10 1.30 24.98 -49.65
CA GLY A 10 1.62 24.80 -48.26
C GLY A 10 0.43 25.28 -47.46
N ILE A 11 -0.15 24.39 -46.65
CA ILE A 11 -1.20 24.73 -45.70
C ILE A 11 -0.71 25.95 -44.94
N GLY A 12 -1.39 27.10 -45.10
CA GLY A 12 -1.12 28.34 -44.38
C GLY A 12 -1.44 28.13 -42.90
N MET A 13 -0.57 27.39 -42.23
CA MET A 13 -0.71 27.04 -40.83
C MET A 13 0.01 28.11 -40.03
N ASP A 14 -0.78 28.87 -39.28
CA ASP A 14 -0.25 29.84 -38.33
C ASP A 14 0.51 29.10 -37.22
N MET A 15 1.80 28.86 -37.47
CA MET A 15 2.72 28.26 -36.51
C MET A 15 2.59 28.87 -35.10
N PRO A 16 2.56 30.20 -34.91
CA PRO A 16 2.38 30.77 -33.57
C PRO A 16 1.04 30.38 -32.92
N LEU A 17 -0.04 30.23 -33.69
CA LEU A 17 -1.33 29.79 -33.18
C LEU A 17 -1.26 28.34 -32.69
N VAL A 18 -0.67 27.45 -33.49
CA VAL A 18 -0.50 26.02 -33.14
C VAL A 18 0.34 25.87 -31.87
N PHE A 19 1.45 26.60 -31.77
CA PHE A 19 2.28 26.59 -30.57
C PHE A 19 1.53 27.10 -29.34
N THR A 20 0.76 28.18 -29.47
CA THR A 20 0.00 28.75 -28.36
C THR A 20 -1.09 27.79 -27.87
N VAL A 21 -1.85 27.21 -28.80
CA VAL A 21 -2.89 26.22 -28.47
C VAL A 21 -2.29 24.98 -27.80
N GLY A 22 -1.17 24.48 -28.33
CA GLY A 22 -0.45 23.35 -27.74
C GLY A 22 0.07 23.64 -26.32
N ALA A 23 0.67 24.81 -26.11
CA ALA A 23 1.19 25.22 -24.81
C ALA A 23 0.07 25.36 -23.77
N VAL A 24 -1.02 26.04 -24.13
CA VAL A 24 -2.19 26.20 -23.25
C VAL A 24 -2.82 24.85 -22.94
N GLY A 25 -2.99 23.98 -23.93
CA GLY A 25 -3.51 22.63 -23.74
C GLY A 25 -2.64 21.79 -22.80
N SER A 26 -1.31 21.85 -22.95
CA SER A 26 -0.38 21.15 -22.08
C SER A 26 -0.47 21.63 -20.62
N ILE A 27 -0.55 22.95 -20.41
CA ILE A 27 -0.69 23.53 -19.07
C ILE A 27 -2.01 23.10 -18.42
N LEU A 28 -3.12 23.10 -19.18
CA LEU A 28 -4.42 22.68 -18.67
C LEU A 28 -4.42 21.21 -18.25
N ILE A 29 -3.88 20.32 -19.08
CA ILE A 29 -3.78 18.89 -18.75
C ILE A 29 -2.91 18.70 -17.50
N PHE A 30 -1.75 19.36 -17.44
CA PHE A 30 -0.88 19.30 -16.27
C PHE A 30 -1.59 19.80 -15.00
N SER A 31 -2.35 20.90 -15.10
CA SER A 31 -3.13 21.43 -13.98
C SER A 31 -4.19 20.45 -13.49
N VAL A 32 -4.86 19.72 -14.39
CA VAL A 32 -5.85 18.69 -14.02
C VAL A 32 -5.19 17.52 -13.30
N ILE A 33 -4.02 17.07 -13.78
CA ILE A 33 -3.24 16.01 -13.12
C ILE A 33 -2.86 16.44 -11.71
N VAL A 34 -2.29 17.64 -11.54
CA VAL A 34 -1.89 18.17 -10.23
C VAL A 34 -3.10 18.32 -9.30
N ALA A 35 -4.21 18.86 -9.78
CA ALA A 35 -5.43 19.00 -8.98
C ALA A 35 -5.97 17.65 -8.52
N THR A 36 -5.97 16.64 -9.40
CA THR A 36 -6.39 15.28 -9.07
C THR A 36 -5.46 14.64 -8.04
N HIS A 37 -4.15 14.79 -8.21
CA HIS A 37 -3.16 14.30 -7.25
C HIS A 37 -3.29 14.96 -5.89
N ALA A 38 -3.49 16.28 -5.84
CA ALA A 38 -3.67 17.04 -4.60
C ALA A 38 -4.96 16.64 -3.85
N TRP A 39 -6.05 16.43 -4.59
CA TRP A 39 -7.30 15.93 -4.03
C TRP A 39 -7.13 14.51 -3.46
N PHE A 40 -6.45 13.64 -4.20
CA PHE A 40 -6.19 12.26 -3.79
C PHE A 40 -5.26 12.19 -2.57
N SER A 41 -4.20 13.00 -2.52
CA SER A 41 -3.27 13.04 -1.38
C SER A 41 -3.96 13.53 -0.11
N TYR A 42 -4.85 14.54 -0.23
CA TYR A 42 -5.62 15.04 0.90
C TYR A 42 -6.49 13.94 1.54
N GLN A 43 -7.19 13.16 0.72
CA GLN A 43 -7.99 12.02 1.21
C GLN A 43 -7.11 10.89 1.76
N LEU A 44 -5.94 10.69 1.17
CA LEU A 44 -5.02 9.63 1.59
C LEU A 44 -4.29 9.96 2.89
N GLU A 45 -4.06 11.23 3.23
CA GLU A 45 -3.49 11.65 4.52
C GLU A 45 -4.43 11.27 5.69
N LEU A 46 -5.74 11.53 5.52
CA LEU A 46 -6.79 11.16 6.49
C LEU A 46 -6.88 9.64 6.72
N GLU A 47 -6.60 8.84 5.69
CA GLU A 47 -6.53 7.38 5.82
C GLU A 47 -5.15 6.87 6.28
N ARG A 48 -4.07 7.58 5.98
CA ARG A 48 -2.69 7.23 6.37
C ARG A 48 -2.44 7.45 7.85
N GLU A 49 -3.07 8.41 8.50
CA GLU A 49 -2.98 8.54 9.96
C GLU A 49 -3.53 7.27 10.65
N ASN A 50 -4.61 6.70 10.11
CA ASN A 50 -5.15 5.42 10.58
C ASN A 50 -4.33 4.20 10.11
N LYS A 51 -3.72 4.26 8.91
CA LYS A 51 -2.90 3.15 8.35
C LYS A 51 -1.43 3.16 8.78
N SER A 52 -0.89 4.23 9.34
CA SER A 52 0.45 4.24 9.93
C SER A 52 0.47 3.47 11.26
N LEU A 53 -0.63 3.50 12.01
CA LEU A 53 -0.92 2.54 13.09
C LEU A 53 -1.27 1.13 12.54
N GLY A 54 -1.71 1.06 11.28
CA GLY A 54 -2.20 -0.13 10.58
C GLY A 54 -1.19 -0.87 9.69
N GLN A 55 0.08 -0.42 9.58
CA GLN A 55 1.15 -1.27 9.06
C GLN A 55 1.56 -2.24 10.16
N VAL A 56 0.60 -3.03 10.65
CA VAL A 56 0.87 -4.16 11.50
C VAL A 56 1.74 -5.07 10.67
N ASN A 57 3.03 -5.14 11.03
CA ASN A 57 3.99 -5.98 10.33
C ASN A 57 3.39 -7.39 10.30
N ARG A 58 2.96 -7.84 9.10
CA ARG A 58 2.23 -9.11 8.97
C ARG A 58 3.02 -10.27 9.56
N ALA A 59 4.36 -10.21 9.48
CA ALA A 59 5.23 -11.20 10.12
C ALA A 59 5.10 -11.19 11.65
N LEU A 60 4.94 -10.02 12.28
CA LEU A 60 4.69 -9.91 13.73
C LEU A 60 3.29 -10.39 14.12
N VAL A 61 2.26 -10.09 13.30
CA VAL A 61 0.90 -10.60 13.53
C VAL A 61 0.87 -12.11 13.46
N ASP A 62 1.47 -12.68 12.42
CA ASP A 62 1.53 -14.12 12.21
C ASP A 62 2.37 -14.80 13.31
N ALA A 63 3.51 -14.22 13.69
CA ALA A 63 4.33 -14.72 14.79
C ALA A 63 3.53 -14.70 16.11
N ARG A 64 2.82 -13.61 16.40
CA ARG A 64 1.99 -13.48 17.60
C ARG A 64 0.82 -14.47 17.59
N GLY A 65 0.17 -14.66 16.45
CA GLY A 65 -0.90 -15.66 16.29
C GLY A 65 -0.40 -17.09 16.51
N LYS A 66 0.76 -17.45 15.92
CA LYS A 66 1.41 -18.75 16.13
C LYS A 66 1.80 -18.96 17.60
N GLN A 67 2.29 -17.91 18.25
CA GLN A 67 2.68 -17.96 19.66
C GLN A 67 1.44 -18.14 20.55
N GLN A 68 0.36 -17.41 20.30
CA GLN A 68 -0.90 -17.53 21.03
C GLN A 68 -1.49 -18.95 20.92
N LEU A 69 -1.45 -19.53 19.72
CA LEU A 69 -1.89 -20.91 19.50
C LEU A 69 -1.00 -21.96 20.20
N THR A 70 0.26 -21.64 20.44
CA THR A 70 1.23 -22.57 21.05
C THR A 70 1.10 -22.58 22.57
N ILE A 71 0.90 -21.41 23.20
CA ILE A 71 0.77 -21.28 24.66
C ILE A 71 -0.63 -21.65 25.19
N ASN A 72 -1.65 -21.65 24.33
CA ASN A 72 -3.04 -21.94 24.72
C ASN A 72 -3.50 -23.37 24.43
N ARG A 73 -2.57 -24.30 24.14
CA ARG A 73 -2.92 -25.71 23.86
C ARG A 73 -2.06 -26.68 24.64
N TYR A 74 -2.60 -27.88 24.85
CA TYR A 74 -1.80 -29.02 25.31
C TYR A 74 -0.90 -29.52 24.19
N ALA A 75 0.36 -29.78 24.50
CA ALA A 75 1.31 -30.33 23.54
C ALA A 75 2.39 -31.14 24.28
N TRP A 76 2.91 -32.19 23.67
CA TRP A 76 4.08 -32.89 24.22
C TRP A 76 5.35 -32.08 23.98
N VAL A 77 6.14 -31.85 25.03
CA VAL A 77 7.46 -31.20 24.93
C VAL A 77 8.54 -32.25 24.78
N ASP A 78 8.51 -33.28 25.62
CA ASP A 78 9.42 -34.43 25.59
C ASP A 78 8.63 -35.69 25.97
N LYS A 79 8.32 -36.52 24.96
CA LYS A 79 7.51 -37.73 25.16
C LYS A 79 8.28 -38.81 25.92
N GLU A 80 9.60 -38.89 25.74
CA GLU A 80 10.43 -39.91 26.38
C GLU A 80 10.54 -39.67 27.89
N LYS A 81 10.55 -38.40 28.28
CA LYS A 81 10.57 -37.97 29.69
C LYS A 81 9.19 -37.71 30.28
N GLY A 82 8.12 -37.93 29.50
CA GLY A 82 6.74 -37.69 29.94
C GLY A 82 6.40 -36.22 30.21
N VAL A 83 7.15 -35.27 29.64
CA VAL A 83 6.95 -33.84 29.85
C VAL A 83 5.94 -33.29 28.85
N THR A 84 4.83 -32.77 29.37
CA THR A 84 3.76 -32.15 28.60
C THR A 84 3.66 -30.65 28.89
N ALA A 85 3.41 -29.87 27.85
CA ALA A 85 2.99 -28.48 27.94
C ALA A 85 1.49 -28.43 28.22
N ILE A 86 1.14 -27.62 29.20
CA ILE A 86 -0.23 -27.28 29.55
C ILE A 86 -0.53 -25.84 29.09
N PRO A 87 -1.81 -25.48 28.83
CA PRO A 87 -2.18 -24.10 28.53
C PRO A 87 -1.70 -23.14 29.61
N ILE A 88 -1.27 -21.94 29.20
CA ILE A 88 -0.66 -20.95 30.08
C ILE A 88 -1.58 -20.56 31.25
N ASP A 89 -2.89 -20.46 31.00
CA ASP A 89 -3.87 -20.14 32.05
C ASP A 89 -3.85 -21.20 33.16
N ARG A 90 -3.78 -22.49 32.77
CA ARG A 90 -3.70 -23.59 33.73
C ARG A 90 -2.36 -23.64 34.44
N ALA A 91 -1.26 -23.33 33.74
CA ALA A 91 0.05 -23.22 34.37
C ALA A 91 0.05 -22.14 35.46
N MET A 92 -0.51 -20.97 35.17
CA MET A 92 -0.61 -19.86 36.12
C MET A 92 -1.44 -20.24 37.35
N GLU A 93 -2.59 -20.90 37.17
CA GLU A 93 -3.40 -21.41 38.28
C GLU A 93 -2.62 -22.35 39.19
N LEU A 94 -1.88 -23.30 38.61
CA LEU A 94 -1.09 -24.28 39.37
C LEU A 94 0.06 -23.62 40.14
N VAL A 95 0.74 -22.65 39.52
CA VAL A 95 1.83 -21.90 40.19
C VAL A 95 1.30 -21.11 41.39
N VAL A 96 0.14 -20.47 41.27
CA VAL A 96 -0.48 -19.75 42.39
C VAL A 96 -0.90 -20.71 43.50
N GLN A 97 -1.39 -21.91 43.15
CA GLN A 97 -1.74 -22.95 44.12
C GLN A 97 -0.51 -23.52 44.84
N GLU A 98 0.60 -23.71 44.14
CA GLU A 98 1.86 -24.20 44.72
C GLU A 98 2.50 -23.19 45.68
N LYS A 99 2.32 -21.89 45.42
CA LYS A 99 2.89 -20.79 46.21
C LYS A 99 2.11 -20.46 47.49
N ARG A 100 1.02 -21.16 47.78
CA ARG A 100 0.15 -20.93 48.94
C ARG A 100 0.42 -21.93 50.05
#